data_AF-A0A9D6E1Z3-F1
#
_entry.id   AF-A0A9D6E1Z3-F1
#
_cell.length_a   1.000
_cell.length_b   1.000
_cell.length_c   1.000
_cell.angle_alpha   90.00
_cell.angle_beta   90.00
_cell.angle_gamma   90.00
#
_symmetry.space_group_name_H-M   'P 1'
#
loop_
_entity.id
_entity.type
_entity.pdbx_description
1 polymer ?
#
loop_
_entity_poly.entity_id
_entity_poly.type
_entity_poly.pdbx_seq_one_letter_code
_entity_poly.pdbx_strand_id
1 'polypeptide(L)' 'MKVHLRYNGESRTLDGDEWGITENTDDRTLKSLVSETYGLSTGALGKLVVDRNPDGVILRPPAIFG' A
#
# COMPACT_ATOMS: atom_id res chain seq x y z
N MET A 1 -6.77 6.33 10.30
CA MET A 1 -7.01 5.47 9.11
C MET A 1 -5.99 4.32 9.08
N LYS A 2 -6.32 3.11 8.58
CA LYS A 2 -5.34 2.00 8.49
C LYS A 2 -4.89 1.75 7.05
N VAL A 3 -3.61 1.41 6.89
CA VAL A 3 -3.02 1.02 5.61
C VAL A 3 -2.47 -0.40 5.72
N HIS A 4 -3.06 -1.33 4.97
CA HIS A 4 -2.68 -2.73 4.96
C HIS A 4 -1.82 -3.03 3.73
N LEU A 5 -0.56 -3.41 3.95
CA LEU A 5 0.31 -3.93 2.89
C LEU A 5 0.24 -5.45 2.89
N ARG A 6 -0.09 -6.02 1.74
CA ARG A 6 0.09 -7.44 1.43
C ARG A 6 1.12 -7.57 0.34
N TYR A 7 2.26 -8.20 0.61
CA TYR A 7 3.31 -8.40 -0.40
C TYR A 7 4.15 -9.63 -0.08
N ASN A 8 4.48 -10.43 -1.09
CA ASN A 8 5.34 -11.61 -0.97
C ASN A 8 4.93 -12.62 0.14
N GLY A 9 3.63 -12.77 0.38
CA GLY A 9 3.10 -13.63 1.45
C GLY A 9 3.09 -13.00 2.85
N GLU A 10 3.67 -11.80 3.02
CA GLU A 10 3.59 -11.04 4.26
C GLU A 10 2.38 -10.09 4.25
N SER A 11 1.80 -9.88 5.43
CA SER A 11 0.75 -8.88 5.67
C SER A 11 1.21 -7.96 6.80
N ARG A 12 1.23 -6.65 6.56
CA ARG A 12 1.58 -5.64 7.57
C ARG A 12 0.53 -4.55 7.58
N THR A 13 0.27 -4.01 8.77
CA THR A 13 -0.68 -2.92 8.96
C THR A 13 0.06 -1.72 9.50
N LEU A 14 -0.16 -0.58 8.88
CA LEU A 14 0.37 0.72 9.27
C LEU A 14 -0.76 1.61 9.73
N ASP A 15 -0.44 2.49 10.67
CA ASP A 15 -1.29 3.62 10.98
C ASP A 15 -1.07 4.72 9.94
N GLY A 16 -2.11 5.05 9.19
CA GLY A 16 -2.05 6.09 8.17
C GLY A 16 -1.79 7.47 8.77
N ASP A 17 -2.28 7.72 9.99
CA ASP A 17 -2.16 9.03 10.63
C ASP A 17 -0.71 9.31 11.05
N GLU A 18 0.02 8.29 11.54
CA GLU A 18 1.46 8.40 11.85
C GLU A 18 2.32 8.71 10.62
N TRP A 19 1.79 8.43 9.42
CA TRP A 19 2.49 8.55 8.14
C TRP A 19 1.96 9.71 7.30
N GLY A 20 1.03 10.52 7.83
CA GLY A 20 0.39 11.61 7.11
C GLY A 20 -0.44 11.16 5.91
N ILE A 21 -0.87 9.89 5.90
CA ILE A 21 -1.73 9.33 4.87
C ILE A 21 -3.18 9.61 5.28
N THR A 22 -3.90 10.28 4.38
CA THR A 22 -5.33 10.60 4.51
C THR A 22 -6.12 9.95 3.39
N GLU A 23 -7.45 9.96 3.47
CA GLU A 23 -8.33 9.47 2.41
C GLU A 23 -8.09 10.15 1.04
N ASN A 24 -7.54 11.37 1.06
CA ASN A 24 -7.22 12.17 -0.12
C ASN A 24 -5.79 11.95 -0.64
N THR A 25 -4.95 11.20 0.07
CA THR A 25 -3.57 10.96 -0.34
C THR A 25 -3.56 10.16 -1.65
N ASP A 26 -2.85 10.63 -2.67
CA ASP A 26 -2.78 9.96 -3.97
C ASP A 26 -2.09 8.59 -3.93
N ASP A 27 -2.49 7.70 -4.83
CA ASP A 27 -1.92 6.35 -4.96
C ASP A 27 -0.39 6.36 -5.17
N ARG A 28 0.11 7.36 -5.91
CA ARG A 28 1.54 7.52 -6.15
C ARG A 28 2.30 7.80 -4.85
N THR A 29 1.75 8.67 -4.01
CA THR A 29 2.33 9.04 -2.71
C THR A 29 2.29 7.85 -1.75
N LEU A 30 1.16 7.14 -1.69
CA LEU A 30 0.99 5.89 -0.94
C LEU A 30 2.06 4.85 -1.31
N LYS A 31 2.23 4.60 -2.62
CA LYS A 31 3.24 3.68 -3.13
C LYS A 31 4.65 4.13 -2.77
N SER A 32 4.95 5.42 -2.88
CA SER A 32 6.28 5.95 -2.52
C SER A 32 6.61 5.78 -1.04
N LEU A 33 5.66 6.08 -0.14
CA LEU A 33 5.83 5.92 1.31
C LEU A 33 6.07 4.46 1.70
N VAL A 34 5.26 3.56 1.13
CA VAL A 34 5.41 2.12 1.34
C VAL A 34 6.73 1.61 0.74
N SER A 35 7.17 2.15 -0.39
CA SER A 35 8.49 1.84 -0.99
C SER A 35 9.62 2.12 -0.04
N GLU A 36 9.64 3.34 0.49
CA GLU A 36 10.73 3.87 1.30
C GLU A 36 10.82 3.09 2.60
N THR A 37 9.69 2.83 3.23
CA THR A 37 9.67 2.18 4.53
C THR A 37 9.97 0.69 4.47
N TYR A 38 9.56 0.01 3.40
CA TYR A 38 9.77 -1.44 3.27
C TYR A 38 10.94 -1.80 2.36
N GLY A 39 11.70 -0.81 1.86
CA GLY A 39 12.81 -1.04 0.93
C GLY A 39 12.39 -1.74 -0.36
N LEU A 40 11.13 -1.56 -0.80
CA LEU A 40 10.63 -2.20 -2.01
C LEU A 40 11.20 -1.52 -3.24
N SER A 41 11.62 -2.30 -4.23
CA SER A 41 12.06 -1.75 -5.51
C SER A 41 10.88 -1.13 -6.27
N THR A 42 11.14 -0.03 -7.00
CA THR A 42 10.12 0.72 -7.75
C THR A 42 9.31 -0.16 -8.72
N GLY A 43 9.93 -1.20 -9.29
CA GLY A 43 9.28 -2.17 -10.16
C GLY A 43 8.28 -3.10 -9.47
N ALA A 44 8.46 -3.39 -8.17
CA ALA A 44 7.50 -4.15 -7.38
C ALA A 44 6.24 -3.33 -7.08
N LEU A 45 6.40 -2.03 -6.80
CA LEU A 45 5.31 -1.09 -6.50
C LEU A 45 4.46 -0.73 -7.71
N GLY A 46 5.08 -0.63 -8.89
CA GLY A 46 4.35 -0.41 -10.14
C GLY A 46 3.27 -1.47 -10.36
N LYS A 47 3.50 -2.68 -9.86
CA LYS A 47 2.57 -3.81 -9.97
C LYS A 47 1.51 -3.84 -8.86
N LEU A 48 1.71 -3.13 -7.75
CA LEU A 48 0.74 -3.13 -6.65
C LEU A 48 -0.54 -2.39 -7.05
N VAL A 49 -1.66 -2.97 -6.67
CA VAL A 49 -3.00 -2.38 -6.72
C VAL A 49 -3.27 -1.70 -5.38
N VAL A 50 -3.79 -0.48 -5.43
CA VAL A 50 -4.30 0.25 -4.26
C VAL A 50 -5.80 0.07 -4.24
N ASP A 51 -6.31 -0.47 -3.14
CA ASP A 51 -7.71 -0.81 -2.93
C ASP A 51 -8.20 0.01 -1.74
N ARG A 52 -9.07 1.00 -1.99
CA ARG A 52 -9.54 1.94 -0.98
C ARG A 52 -10.93 1.55 -0.53
N ASN A 53 -11.09 1.32 0.76
CA ASN A 53 -12.35 0.92 1.39
C ASN A 53 -12.65 1.85 2.59
N PRO A 54 -13.90 1.89 3.07
CA PRO A 54 -14.26 2.70 4.25
C PRO A 54 -13.44 2.35 5.50
N ASP A 55 -13.00 1.10 5.62
CA ASP A 55 -12.19 0.61 6.75
C ASP A 55 -10.69 0.96 6.62
N GLY A 56 -10.24 1.39 5.43
CA GLY A 56 -8.84 1.75 5.18
C GLY A 56 -8.36 1.46 3.76
N VAL A 57 -7.04 1.52 3.57
CA VAL A 57 -6.38 1.32 2.28
C VAL A 57 -5.64 -0.01 2.28
N ILE A 58 -5.76 -0.80 1.22
CA ILE A 58 -5.04 -2.07 1.05
C ILE A 58 -4.14 -1.96 -0.19
N LEU A 59 -2.83 -2.17 0.00
CA LEU A 59 -1.88 -2.34 -1.10
C LEU A 59 -1.60 -3.82 -1.27
N ARG A 60 -1.84 -4.35 -2.47
CA ARG A 60 -1.66 -5.79 -2.77
C ARG A 60 -1.14 -6.03 -4.18
N PRO A 61 -0.46 -7.14 -4.47
CA PRO A 61 -0.20 -7.60 -5.82
C PRO A 61 -1.50 -7.65 -6.64
N PRO A 62 -1.41 -7.45 -7.96
CA PRO A 62 -2.57 -7.69 -8.81
C PRO A 62 -2.93 -9.17 -8.68
N ALA A 63 -4.22 -9.47 -8.66
CA ALA A 63 -4.65 -10.86 -8.65
C ALA A 63 -4.07 -11.53 -9.91
N ILE A 64 -3.18 -12.49 -9.72
CA ILE A 64 -2.77 -13.39 -10.79
C ILE A 64 -3.95 -14.35 -10.95
N PHE A 65 -4.87 -14.02 -11.84
CA PHE A 65 -5.80 -15.01 -12.36
C PHE A 65 -4.96 -15.95 -13.21
N GLY A 66 -4.69 -17.13 -12.67
CA GLY A 66 -4.17 -18.27 -13.43
C GLY A 66 -5.24 -18.83 -14.35
#